data_AF-A0A7S2IZW2-F1
#
_entry.id   AF-A0A7S2IZW2-F1
#
_cell.length_a   1.000
_cell.length_b   1.000
_cell.length_c   1.000
_cell.angle_alpha   90.00
_cell.angle_beta   90.00
_cell.angle_gamma   90.00
#
_symmetry.space_group_name_H-M   'P 1'
#
loop_
_entity.id
_entity.type
_entity.pdbx_description
1 polymer ?
#
loop_
_entity_poly.entity_id
_entity_poly.type
_entity_poly.pdbx_seq_one_letter_code
_entity_poly.pdbx_strand_id
1 'polypeptide(L)'
;ADDGGSTSLEELAPQDARDLGLFKQWLDSKYHDSRTAMRSLNTIHGRKTSRSGNLNKAQWVSACKAAGFPGDAAVVFDHLDWERDGRITVKEVACLDAWRSPADWVLAVPNAKAAQQLRDALLRRYKSFMRAWCTVL
;
A
#
# COMPACT_ATOMS: atom_id res chain seq x y z
N ALA A 1 -12.16 22.66 -6.64
CA ALA A 1 -10.72 22.90 -6.82
C ALA A 1 -10.18 23.10 -5.41
N ASP A 2 -9.43 22.13 -4.89
CA ASP A 2 -8.71 22.34 -3.63
C ASP A 2 -7.38 23.01 -3.96
N ASP A 3 -7.23 24.22 -3.43
CA ASP A 3 -6.10 25.13 -3.55
C ASP A 3 -5.08 24.85 -2.43
N GLY A 4 -4.67 23.58 -2.33
CA GLY A 4 -3.63 23.13 -1.43
C GLY A 4 -2.52 22.53 -2.27
N GLY A 5 -1.38 23.23 -2.40
CA GLY A 5 -0.21 22.81 -3.18
C GLY A 5 0.50 21.55 -2.69
N SER A 6 -0.20 20.62 -2.03
CA SER A 6 0.25 19.30 -1.62
C SER A 6 -0.51 18.24 -2.43
N THR A 7 0.17 17.59 -3.36
CA THR A 7 -0.36 16.38 -4.02
C THR A 7 -0.16 15.19 -3.09
N SER A 8 -1.24 14.47 -2.77
CA SER A 8 -1.14 13.28 -1.92
C SER A 8 -0.58 12.09 -2.73
N LEU A 9 0.06 11.11 -2.07
CA LEU A 9 0.70 9.98 -2.78
C LEU A 9 -0.30 9.19 -3.64
N GLU A 10 -1.57 9.18 -3.24
CA GLU A 10 -2.70 8.56 -3.91
C GLU A 10 -3.07 9.25 -5.23
N GLU A 11 -2.79 10.55 -5.36
CA GLU A 11 -3.05 11.35 -6.57
C GLU A 11 -1.89 11.26 -7.57
N LEU A 12 -0.66 11.06 -7.07
CA LEU A 12 0.55 10.97 -7.90
C LEU A 12 0.82 9.55 -8.40
N ALA A 13 0.63 8.54 -7.55
CA ALA A 13 0.95 7.14 -7.82
C ALA A 13 -0.05 6.20 -7.14
N PRO A 14 -1.25 5.99 -7.71
CA PRO A 14 -2.33 5.25 -7.05
C PRO A 14 -2.02 3.75 -6.86
N GLN A 15 -1.12 3.16 -7.66
CA GLN A 15 -0.71 1.76 -7.51
C GLN A 15 0.27 1.60 -6.34
N ASP A 16 1.33 2.42 -6.32
CA ASP A 16 2.34 2.45 -5.27
C ASP A 16 1.70 2.75 -3.89
N ALA A 17 0.78 3.71 -3.85
CA ALA A 17 0.00 4.03 -2.66
C ALA A 17 -0.89 2.86 -2.21
N ARG A 18 -1.42 2.06 -3.15
CA ARG A 18 -2.20 0.88 -2.78
C ARG A 18 -1.32 -0.20 -2.16
N ASP A 19 -0.17 -0.48 -2.76
CA ASP A 19 0.73 -1.54 -2.30
C ASP A 19 1.35 -1.22 -0.93
N LEU A 20 1.82 0.02 -0.74
CA LEU A 20 2.27 0.51 0.55
C LEU A 20 1.12 0.55 1.58
N GLY A 21 -0.09 0.90 1.16
CA GLY A 21 -1.27 0.95 2.02
C GLY A 21 -1.68 -0.42 2.54
N LEU A 22 -1.71 -1.43 1.68
CA LEU A 22 -1.95 -2.82 2.05
C LEU A 22 -0.87 -3.34 3.01
N PHE A 23 0.38 -2.98 2.74
CA PHE A 23 1.49 -3.33 3.61
C PHE A 23 1.36 -2.67 4.99
N LYS A 24 1.02 -1.38 5.05
CA LYS A 24 0.76 -0.66 6.30
C LYS A 24 -0.38 -1.31 7.10
N GLN A 25 -1.52 -1.57 6.46
CA GLN A 25 -2.67 -2.20 7.12
C GLN A 25 -2.28 -3.56 7.74
N TRP A 26 -1.50 -4.36 7.00
CA TRP A 26 -0.97 -5.62 7.50
C TRP A 26 0.00 -5.44 8.68
N LEU A 27 0.89 -4.45 8.60
CA LEU A 27 1.82 -4.12 9.69
C LEU A 27 1.07 -3.70 10.96
N ASP A 28 0.13 -2.77 10.85
CA ASP A 28 -0.63 -2.23 11.98
C ASP A 28 -1.46 -3.34 12.65
N SER A 29 -2.06 -4.24 11.84
CA SER A 29 -2.85 -5.38 12.34
C SER A 29 -2.01 -6.41 13.09
N LYS A 30 -0.73 -6.56 12.74
CA LYS A 30 0.11 -7.66 13.23
C LYS A 30 1.15 -7.25 14.29
N TYR A 31 1.72 -6.06 14.16
CA TYR A 31 2.87 -5.61 14.93
C TYR A 31 2.65 -4.27 15.64
N HIS A 32 1.54 -3.59 15.37
CA HIS A 32 1.14 -2.28 15.90
C HIS A 32 2.04 -1.09 15.55
N ASP A 33 3.36 -1.27 15.54
CA ASP A 33 4.35 -0.23 15.23
C ASP A 33 5.48 -0.73 14.34
N SER A 34 6.08 0.18 13.57
CA SER A 34 7.13 -0.14 12.59
C SER A 34 8.43 -0.67 13.21
N ARG A 35 8.76 -0.28 14.45
CA ARG A 35 10.00 -0.73 15.12
C ARG A 35 9.86 -2.19 15.58
N THR A 36 8.71 -2.56 16.11
CA THR A 36 8.35 -3.93 16.49
C THR A 36 8.22 -4.81 15.25
N ALA A 37 7.63 -4.29 14.17
CA ALA A 37 7.60 -4.95 12.87
C ALA A 37 9.00 -5.28 12.37
N MET A 38 9.91 -4.30 12.31
CA MET A 38 11.27 -4.52 11.80
C MET A 38 12.07 -5.52 12.64
N ARG A 39 11.94 -5.49 13.98
CA ARG A 39 12.57 -6.50 14.84
C ARG A 39 12.04 -7.91 14.56
N SER A 40 10.74 -8.02 14.36
CA SER A 40 10.07 -9.29 14.06
C SER A 40 10.46 -9.81 12.68
N LEU A 41 10.47 -8.95 11.66
CA LEU A 41 10.90 -9.31 10.30
C LEU A 41 12.39 -9.66 10.23
N ASN A 42 13.21 -9.02 11.05
CA ASN A 42 14.62 -9.39 11.18
C ASN A 42 14.83 -10.73 11.93
N THR A 43 13.77 -11.38 12.43
CA THR A 43 13.87 -12.64 13.16
C THR A 43 13.00 -13.72 12.53
N ILE A 44 13.62 -14.65 11.80
CA ILE A 44 12.94 -15.78 11.16
C ILE A 44 13.33 -17.07 11.88
N HIS A 45 12.35 -17.87 12.30
CA HIS A 45 12.58 -19.13 13.05
C HIS A 45 13.49 -18.96 14.29
N GLY A 46 13.37 -17.84 14.99
CA GLY A 46 14.18 -17.53 16.19
C GLY A 46 15.63 -17.12 15.90
N ARG A 47 16.02 -16.92 14.64
CA ARG A 47 17.35 -16.44 14.25
C ARG A 47 17.28 -15.07 13.59
N LYS A 48 18.26 -14.22 13.90
CA LYS A 48 18.42 -12.92 13.25
C LYS A 48 18.87 -13.10 11.80
N THR A 49 18.12 -12.55 10.87
CA THR A 49 18.44 -12.55 9.44
C THR A 49 19.58 -11.57 9.13
N SER A 50 19.64 -10.46 9.85
CA SER A 50 20.69 -9.44 9.75
C SER A 50 21.20 -9.01 11.12
N ARG A 51 22.53 -8.81 11.23
CA ARG A 51 23.18 -8.33 12.46
C ARG A 51 22.94 -6.84 12.70
N SER A 52 22.88 -6.04 11.63
CA SER A 52 22.65 -4.60 11.72
C SER A 52 21.17 -4.25 11.95
N GLY A 53 20.26 -5.17 11.62
CA GLY A 53 18.82 -4.91 11.65
C GLY A 53 18.25 -4.40 10.33
N ASN A 54 19.11 -4.09 9.34
CA ASN A 54 18.69 -3.70 8.00
C ASN A 54 18.54 -4.96 7.13
N LEU A 55 17.51 -4.99 6.30
CA LEU A 55 17.19 -6.15 5.46
C LEU A 55 17.40 -5.81 3.99
N ASN A 56 18.21 -6.58 3.27
CA ASN A 56 18.27 -6.47 1.82
C ASN A 56 17.00 -7.05 1.16
N LYS A 57 16.82 -6.84 -0.14
CA LYS A 57 15.62 -7.28 -0.87
C LYS A 57 15.30 -8.76 -0.68
N ALA A 58 16.28 -9.66 -0.77
CA ALA A 58 16.07 -11.10 -0.60
C ALA A 58 15.65 -11.45 0.84
N GLN A 59 16.30 -10.85 1.83
CA GLN A 59 15.98 -11.04 3.25
C GLN A 59 14.60 -10.50 3.60
N TRP A 60 14.24 -9.34 3.05
CA TRP A 60 12.93 -8.71 3.21
C TRP A 60 11.82 -9.59 2.65
N VAL A 61 11.94 -10.01 1.39
CA VAL A 61 10.94 -10.87 0.73
C VAL A 61 10.77 -12.18 1.52
N SER A 62 11.87 -12.79 1.95
CA SER A 62 11.83 -14.00 2.78
C SER A 62 11.15 -13.74 4.14
N ALA A 63 11.41 -12.60 4.78
CA ALA A 63 10.83 -12.24 6.07
C ALA A 63 9.33 -11.99 5.97
N CYS A 64 8.89 -11.18 5.00
CA CYS A 64 7.49 -10.89 4.76
C CYS A 64 6.71 -12.17 4.40
N LYS A 65 7.29 -13.05 3.58
CA LYS A 65 6.70 -14.35 3.25
C LYS A 65 6.57 -15.26 4.47
N ALA A 66 7.63 -15.36 5.29
CA ALA A 66 7.59 -16.15 6.53
C ALA A 66 6.59 -15.56 7.56
N ALA A 67 6.40 -14.25 7.54
CA ALA A 67 5.41 -13.55 8.34
C ALA A 67 3.98 -13.63 7.76
N GLY A 68 3.77 -14.20 6.57
CA GLY A 68 2.45 -14.31 5.97
C GLY A 68 1.89 -12.98 5.47
N PHE A 69 2.74 -12.11 4.91
CA PHE A 69 2.27 -10.94 4.16
C PHE A 69 1.50 -11.39 2.90
N PRO A 70 0.26 -10.93 2.67
CA PRO A 70 -0.55 -11.38 1.53
C PRO A 70 -0.20 -10.72 0.19
N GLY A 71 0.55 -9.62 0.18
CA GLY A 71 0.92 -8.87 -1.03
C GLY A 71 2.31 -9.21 -1.58
N ASP A 72 2.72 -8.46 -2.61
CA ASP A 72 4.06 -8.60 -3.19
C ASP A 72 5.10 -7.82 -2.38
N ALA A 73 5.86 -8.55 -1.56
CA ALA A 73 6.92 -7.96 -0.73
C ALA A 73 8.06 -7.34 -1.54
N ALA A 74 8.30 -7.76 -2.79
CA ALA A 74 9.35 -7.21 -3.62
C ALA A 74 8.98 -5.81 -4.14
N VAL A 75 7.71 -5.62 -4.49
CA VAL A 75 7.17 -4.31 -4.92
C VAL A 75 7.18 -3.33 -3.74
N VAL A 76 6.71 -3.76 -2.56
CA VAL A 76 6.80 -2.96 -1.34
C VAL A 76 8.25 -2.56 -1.03
N PHE A 77 9.21 -3.45 -1.28
CA PHE A 77 10.62 -3.13 -1.10
C PHE A 77 11.06 -1.97 -1.99
N ASP A 78 10.71 -2.05 -3.27
CA ASP A 78 11.10 -1.04 -4.27
C ASP A 78 10.47 0.34 -3.96
N HIS A 79 9.32 0.38 -3.30
CA HIS A 79 8.70 1.62 -2.84
C HIS A 79 9.30 2.17 -1.53
N LEU A 80 9.79 1.31 -0.63
CA LEU A 80 10.34 1.72 0.67
C LEU A 80 11.83 2.09 0.62
N ASP A 81 12.62 1.51 -0.29
CA ASP A 81 14.05 1.81 -0.49
C ASP A 81 14.26 3.17 -1.20
N TRP A 82 13.78 4.25 -0.57
CA TRP A 82 13.90 5.61 -1.07
C TRP A 82 15.34 6.16 -1.03
N GLU A 83 16.20 5.64 -0.15
CA GLU A 83 17.63 5.97 -0.10
C GLU A 83 18.42 5.23 -1.19
N ARG A 84 17.80 4.23 -1.84
CA ARG A 84 18.34 3.42 -2.95
C ARG A 84 19.66 2.74 -2.60
N ASP A 85 19.81 2.34 -1.34
CA ASP A 85 21.00 1.68 -0.83
C ASP A 85 20.88 0.14 -0.88
N GLY A 86 19.73 -0.35 -1.35
CA GLY A 86 19.42 -1.78 -1.51
C GLY A 86 19.07 -2.45 -0.19
N ARG A 87 18.69 -1.69 0.85
CA ARG A 87 18.33 -2.19 2.16
C ARG A 87 17.17 -1.40 2.76
N ILE A 88 16.31 -2.09 3.50
CA ILE A 88 15.29 -1.43 4.31
C ILE A 88 15.79 -1.30 5.74
N THR A 89 15.74 -0.08 6.22
CA THR A 89 16.05 0.36 7.57
C THR A 89 14.77 0.60 8.38
N VAL A 90 14.91 0.72 9.70
CA VAL A 90 13.77 1.06 10.57
C VAL A 90 13.19 2.44 10.23
N LYS A 91 14.03 3.38 9.75
CA LYS A 91 13.60 4.73 9.39
C LYS A 91 12.64 4.71 8.21
N GLU A 92 12.92 3.90 7.20
CA GLU A 92 12.07 3.74 6.02
C GLU A 92 10.71 3.16 6.37
N VAL A 93 10.68 2.12 7.21
CA VAL A 93 9.40 1.54 7.65
C VAL A 93 8.64 2.51 8.55
N ALA A 94 9.33 3.22 9.44
CA ALA A 94 8.71 4.21 10.34
C ALA A 94 8.06 5.39 9.60
N CYS A 95 8.41 5.64 8.33
CA CYS A 95 7.69 6.60 7.50
C CYS A 95 6.20 6.22 7.34
N LEU A 96 5.89 4.92 7.31
CA LEU A 96 4.51 4.41 7.25
C LEU A 96 3.72 4.66 8.54
N ASP A 97 4.37 4.87 9.68
CA ASP A 97 3.68 5.24 10.92
C ASP A 97 3.10 6.66 10.83
N ALA A 98 3.80 7.55 10.13
CA ALA A 98 3.39 8.94 9.93
C ALA A 98 2.36 9.11 8.78
N TRP A 99 2.30 8.15 7.86
CA TRP A 99 1.31 8.16 6.78
C TRP A 99 -0.07 7.82 7.35
N ARG A 100 -0.91 8.86 7.51
CA ARG A 100 -2.33 8.66 7.84
C ARG A 100 -2.92 7.82 6.72
N SER A 101 -3.35 6.60 7.08
CA SER A 101 -3.82 5.53 6.19
C SER A 101 -4.38 6.06 4.86
N PRO A 102 -3.95 5.51 3.70
CA PRO A 102 -4.55 5.89 2.44
C PRO A 102 -6.06 5.74 2.56
N ALA A 103 -6.77 6.73 2.03
CA ALA A 103 -8.21 6.86 2.22
C ALA A 103 -8.91 5.53 1.89
N ASP A 104 -9.94 5.18 2.67
CA ASP A 104 -10.61 3.86 2.65
C ASP A 104 -11.00 3.37 1.24
N TRP A 105 -11.20 4.28 0.30
CA TRP A 105 -11.51 3.98 -1.10
C TRP A 105 -10.34 3.38 -1.90
N VAL A 106 -9.08 3.65 -1.53
CA VAL A 106 -7.87 3.09 -2.20
C VAL A 106 -7.69 1.61 -1.87
N LEU A 107 -7.99 1.25 -0.61
CA LEU A 107 -7.90 -0.13 -0.11
C LEU A 107 -9.18 -0.93 -0.36
N ALA A 108 -10.28 -0.28 -0.77
CA ALA A 108 -11.52 -0.95 -1.09
C ALA A 108 -11.31 -2.04 -2.16
N VAL A 109 -11.94 -3.19 -1.93
CA VAL A 109 -11.98 -4.27 -2.91
C VAL A 109 -12.77 -3.78 -4.12
N PRO A 110 -12.17 -3.70 -5.32
CA PRO A 110 -12.89 -3.24 -6.50
C PRO A 110 -14.05 -4.20 -6.80
N ASN A 111 -15.29 -3.71 -6.69
CA ASN A 111 -16.48 -4.50 -6.99
C ASN A 111 -16.83 -4.37 -8.48
N ALA A 112 -16.21 -5.21 -9.30
CA ALA A 112 -16.43 -5.22 -10.75
C ALA A 112 -17.91 -5.44 -11.12
N LYS A 113 -18.65 -6.21 -10.33
CA LYS A 113 -20.08 -6.47 -10.54
C LYS A 113 -20.91 -5.22 -10.28
N ALA A 114 -20.62 -4.48 -9.21
CA ALA A 114 -21.28 -3.20 -8.94
C ALA A 114 -20.91 -2.15 -9.99
N ALA A 115 -19.66 -2.13 -10.46
CA ALA A 115 -19.22 -1.25 -11.54
C ALA A 115 -19.97 -1.55 -12.86
N GLN A 116 -20.14 -2.83 -13.19
CA GLN A 116 -20.96 -3.26 -14.34
C GLN A 116 -22.44 -2.90 -14.16
N GLN A 117 -23.02 -3.14 -12.99
CA GLN A 117 -24.41 -2.77 -12.71
C GLN A 117 -24.65 -1.27 -12.81
N LEU A 118 -23.71 -0.45 -12.31
CA LEU A 118 -23.74 1.01 -12.45
C LEU A 118 -23.63 1.42 -13.91
N ARG A 119 -22.67 0.86 -14.65
CA ARG A 119 -22.51 1.08 -16.09
C ARG A 119 -23.79 0.77 -16.85
N ASP A 120 -24.41 -0.38 -16.57
CA ASP A 120 -25.65 -0.81 -17.21
C ASP A 120 -26.84 0.05 -16.81
N ALA A 121 -26.88 0.56 -15.57
CA ALA A 121 -27.93 1.48 -15.11
C ALA A 121 -27.80 2.86 -15.79
N LEU A 122 -26.57 3.38 -15.91
CA LEU A 122 -26.29 4.65 -16.59
C LEU A 122 -26.62 4.55 -18.09
N LEU A 123 -26.23 3.46 -18.74
CA LEU A 123 -26.58 3.21 -20.14
C LEU A 123 -28.08 3.03 -20.36
N ARG A 124 -28.77 2.30 -19.47
CA ARG A 124 -30.23 2.16 -19.54
C ARG A 124 -30.95 3.48 -19.42
N ARG A 125 -30.48 4.38 -18.54
CA ARG A 125 -31.15 5.65 -18.26
C ARG A 125 -30.80 6.76 -19.25
N TYR A 126 -29.54 6.88 -19.66
CA TYR A 126 -29.06 8.01 -20.46
C TYR A 126 -28.65 7.64 -21.89
N LYS A 127 -28.65 6.34 -22.24
CA LYS A 127 -28.27 5.77 -23.55
C LYS A 127 -26.85 6.09 -24.04
N SER A 128 -26.14 7.00 -23.39
CA SER A 128 -24.78 7.43 -23.68
C SER A 128 -24.10 7.90 -22.39
N PHE A 129 -22.84 7.52 -22.23
CA PHE A 129 -22.02 7.89 -21.07
C PHE A 129 -21.81 9.40 -20.95
N MET A 130 -21.65 10.12 -22.07
CA MET A 130 -21.50 11.57 -22.04
C MET A 130 -22.77 12.29 -21.57
N ARG A 131 -23.95 11.75 -21.92
CA ARG A 131 -25.22 12.31 -21.43
C ARG A 131 -25.42 12.02 -19.94
N ALA A 132 -25.01 10.84 -19.47
CA ALA A 132 -25.04 10.54 -18.04
C ALA A 132 -24.14 11.49 -17.24
N TRP A 133 -22.93 11.74 -17.72
CA TRP A 133 -21.92 12.55 -17.03
C TRP A 133 -22.31 14.03 -16.95
N CYS A 134 -22.75 14.65 -18.06
CA CYS A 134 -23.12 16.08 -18.08
C CYS A 134 -24.48 16.40 -17.44
N THR A 135 -25.25 15.41 -17.00
CA THR A 135 -26.57 15.65 -16.37
C THR A 135 -26.58 15.36 -14.86
N VAL A 136 -25.54 14.69 -14.34
CA VAL A 136 -25.50 14.18 -12.94
C VAL A 136 -24.39 14.83 -12.10
N LEU A 137 -23.43 15.52 -12.72
CA LEU A 137 -22.40 16.35 -12.09
C LEU A 137 -22.55 17.80 -12.57
#